data_AF-A0A9P5EPV9-F1
#
_entry.id   AF-A0A9P5EPV9-F1
#
_cell.length_a   1.000
_cell.length_b   1.000
_cell.length_c   1.000
_cell.angle_alpha   90.00
_cell.angle_beta   90.00
_cell.angle_gamma   90.00
#
_symmetry.space_group_name_H-M   'P 1'
#
loop_
_entity.id
_entity.type
_entity.pdbx_description
1 polymer ?
#
loop_
_entity_poly.entity_id
_entity_poly.type
_entity_poly.pdbx_seq_one_letter_code
_entity_poly.pdbx_strand_id
1 'polypeptide(L)'
;MSDADYAAFLDKANQDPNEGYAKPAATKKGEFKAQDEGAEVPKAIQDVLKEDKVYVSDADEPFVGVALAWDEGGKGLPDEVEFAQLIQHPDPENADVELQDPVDWDANGDYKDIIEAVRKAGKGNDVRVYVVPKGGVRTEYWLVTTEGQGKGAKLVGVKALSVES
;
A
#
# COMPACT_ATOMS: atom_id res chain seq x y z
N MET A 1 16.61 -11.35 -37.06
CA MET A 1 15.72 -10.21 -36.80
C MET A 1 14.41 -10.50 -37.49
N SER A 2 13.37 -10.83 -36.72
CA SER A 2 12.05 -11.22 -37.21
C SER A 2 11.01 -10.19 -36.77
N ASP A 3 10.20 -9.73 -37.71
CA ASP A 3 9.05 -8.81 -37.54
C ASP A 3 8.09 -9.20 -36.39
N ALA A 4 8.11 -10.46 -35.95
CA ALA A 4 7.33 -10.96 -34.83
C ALA A 4 7.67 -10.30 -33.48
N ASP A 5 8.94 -9.92 -33.24
CA ASP A 5 9.34 -9.29 -31.98
C ASP A 5 8.95 -7.79 -31.95
N TYR A 6 8.77 -7.16 -33.12
CA TYR A 6 8.33 -5.77 -33.21
C TYR A 6 6.81 -5.65 -32.99
N ALA A 7 6.04 -6.64 -33.43
CA ALA A 7 4.61 -6.72 -33.17
C ALA A 7 4.30 -6.87 -31.67
N ALA A 8 5.08 -7.67 -30.94
CA ALA A 8 4.89 -7.86 -29.49
C ALA A 8 5.18 -6.58 -28.66
N PHE A 9 6.07 -5.71 -29.15
CA PHE A 9 6.32 -4.41 -28.52
C PHE A 9 5.17 -3.41 -28.77
N LEU A 10 4.58 -3.42 -29.96
CA LEU A 10 3.43 -2.57 -30.31
C LEU A 10 2.13 -3.03 -29.63
N ASP A 11 1.91 -4.33 -29.49
CA ASP A 11 0.72 -4.87 -28.81
C ASP A 11 0.77 -4.56 -27.31
N LYS A 12 1.97 -4.54 -26.72
CA LYS A 12 2.20 -4.15 -25.31
C LYS A 12 1.97 -2.66 -25.04
N ALA A 13 1.97 -1.82 -26.07
CA ALA A 13 1.69 -0.39 -25.97
C ALA A 13 0.22 -0.03 -26.26
N ASN A 14 -0.61 -0.97 -26.73
CA ASN A 14 -2.01 -0.75 -27.10
C ASN A 14 -3.02 -1.29 -26.08
N GLN A 15 -2.60 -1.61 -24.85
CA GLN A 15 -3.54 -1.86 -23.76
C GLN A 15 -4.15 -0.53 -23.27
N ASP A 16 -5.23 -0.14 -23.93
CA ASP A 16 -6.34 0.74 -23.51
C ASP A 16 -6.01 1.97 -22.63
N PRO A 17 -6.00 3.20 -23.19
CA PRO A 17 -5.74 4.44 -22.47
C PRO A 17 -6.99 5.05 -21.81
N ASN A 18 -7.97 4.26 -21.37
CA ASN A 18 -9.23 4.79 -20.81
C ASN A 18 -9.55 4.37 -19.37
N GLU A 19 -8.54 4.02 -18.57
CA GLU A 19 -8.72 3.78 -17.13
C GLU A 19 -7.81 4.71 -16.32
N GLY A 20 -8.30 5.92 -16.07
CA GLY A 20 -7.79 6.84 -15.04
C GLY A 20 -8.05 6.36 -13.60
N TYR A 21 -7.88 5.07 -13.36
CA TYR A 21 -7.85 4.44 -12.05
C TYR A 21 -6.71 3.45 -12.08
N ALA A 22 -5.69 3.68 -11.27
CA ALA A 22 -4.49 2.85 -11.18
C ALA A 22 -4.85 1.35 -11.09
N LYS A 23 -4.65 0.62 -12.20
CA LYS A 23 -4.61 -0.85 -12.19
C LYS A 23 -3.38 -1.29 -11.39
N PRO A 24 -3.49 -2.31 -10.53
CA PRO A 24 -2.35 -2.82 -9.76
C PRO A 24 -1.29 -3.29 -10.75
N ALA A 25 -0.13 -2.62 -10.71
CA ALA A 25 1.01 -2.98 -11.55
C ALA A 25 1.39 -4.44 -11.27
N ALA A 26 1.59 -5.21 -12.33
CA ALA A 26 2.26 -6.50 -12.26
C ALA A 26 3.53 -6.35 -11.40
N THR A 27 3.62 -7.14 -10.32
CA THR A 27 4.69 -7.09 -9.32
C THR A 27 6.05 -7.01 -10.01
N LYS A 28 6.65 -5.81 -10.06
CA LYS A 28 8.06 -5.68 -10.42
C LYS A 28 8.84 -6.45 -9.37
N LYS A 29 9.88 -7.19 -9.77
CA LYS A 29 10.78 -7.89 -8.83
C LYS A 29 11.21 -6.90 -7.74
N GLY A 30 10.78 -7.13 -6.50
CA GLY A 30 11.09 -6.29 -5.34
C GLY A 30 9.97 -5.36 -4.86
N GLU A 31 8.74 -5.43 -5.39
CA GLU A 31 7.57 -4.77 -4.79
C GLU A 31 6.78 -5.72 -3.89
N PHE A 32 6.40 -5.25 -2.71
CA PHE A 32 5.54 -6.01 -1.81
C PHE A 32 4.08 -5.96 -2.28
N LYS A 33 3.31 -6.99 -1.94
CA LYS A 33 1.89 -7.10 -2.30
C LYS A 33 1.07 -6.06 -1.53
N ALA A 34 0.43 -5.15 -2.25
CA ALA A 34 -0.44 -4.12 -1.68
C ALA A 34 -1.94 -4.42 -1.79
N GLN A 35 -2.34 -5.28 -2.73
CA GLN A 35 -3.74 -5.60 -2.98
C GLN A 35 -3.91 -7.09 -3.28
N ASP A 36 -4.90 -7.72 -2.62
CA ASP A 36 -5.31 -9.09 -2.90
C ASP A 36 -6.34 -9.15 -4.05
N GLU A 37 -6.36 -10.26 -4.77
CA GLU A 37 -7.30 -10.47 -5.87
C GLU A 37 -8.76 -10.39 -5.38
N GLY A 38 -9.54 -9.47 -5.95
CA GLY A 38 -10.92 -9.22 -5.54
C GLY A 38 -11.10 -8.40 -4.27
N ALA A 39 -10.00 -7.94 -3.65
CA ALA A 39 -10.06 -6.93 -2.58
C ALA A 39 -10.10 -5.53 -3.21
N GLU A 40 -11.11 -4.74 -2.87
CA GLU A 40 -11.25 -3.37 -3.35
C GLU A 40 -10.84 -2.39 -2.26
N VAL A 41 -10.09 -1.36 -2.65
CA VAL A 41 -9.73 -0.25 -1.77
C VAL A 41 -11.01 0.54 -1.45
N PRO A 42 -11.32 0.83 -0.17
CA PRO A 42 -12.51 1.59 0.20
C PRO A 42 -12.58 2.98 -0.46
N LYS A 43 -13.79 3.44 -0.79
CA LYS A 43 -14.02 4.72 -1.49
C LYS A 43 -13.36 5.92 -0.81
N ALA A 44 -13.40 5.97 0.52
CA ALA A 44 -12.78 7.06 1.29
C ALA A 44 -11.28 7.21 0.99
N ILE A 45 -10.58 6.08 0.82
CA ILE A 45 -9.16 6.06 0.45
C ILE A 45 -8.99 6.37 -1.04
N GLN A 46 -9.83 5.80 -1.91
CA GLN A 46 -9.77 6.11 -3.35
C GLN A 46 -9.94 7.60 -3.65
N ASP A 47 -10.76 8.30 -2.87
CA ASP A 47 -11.01 9.72 -3.08
C ASP A 47 -9.78 10.58 -2.76
N VAL A 48 -9.06 10.29 -1.66
CA VAL A 48 -7.81 11.02 -1.35
C VAL A 48 -6.66 10.67 -2.29
N LEU A 49 -6.63 9.43 -2.81
CA LEU A 49 -5.63 9.02 -3.80
C LEU A 49 -5.79 9.74 -5.16
N LYS A 50 -6.95 10.35 -5.43
CA LYS A 50 -7.18 11.16 -6.64
C LYS A 50 -6.63 12.59 -6.53
N GLU A 51 -6.26 13.04 -5.34
CA GLU A 51 -5.84 14.43 -5.11
C GLU A 51 -4.38 14.73 -5.55
N ASP A 52 -3.81 13.88 -6.41
CA ASP A 52 -2.42 13.97 -6.93
C ASP A 52 -1.36 14.19 -5.82
N LYS A 53 -1.66 13.73 -4.60
CA LYS A 53 -0.80 13.91 -3.42
C LYS A 53 0.35 12.92 -3.45
N VAL A 54 1.54 13.40 -3.12
CA VAL A 54 2.77 12.60 -3.04
C VAL A 54 3.34 12.63 -1.63
N TYR A 55 4.03 11.56 -1.26
CA TYR A 55 4.85 11.50 -0.07
C TYR A 55 6.17 12.20 -0.35
N VAL A 56 6.46 13.23 0.46
CA VAL A 56 7.61 14.10 0.26
C VAL A 56 8.84 13.38 0.80
N SER A 57 9.71 12.99 -0.12
CA SER A 57 11.04 12.42 0.13
C SER A 57 11.97 12.90 -1.00
N ASP A 58 13.17 12.35 -1.13
CA ASP A 58 14.08 12.76 -2.22
C ASP A 58 13.52 12.47 -3.63
N ALA A 59 12.55 11.55 -3.74
CA ALA A 59 11.98 11.11 -5.03
C ALA A 59 10.51 11.49 -5.27
N ASP A 60 9.83 12.19 -4.34
CA ASP A 60 8.41 12.55 -4.42
C ASP A 60 7.50 11.41 -4.96
N GLU A 61 7.19 10.43 -4.11
CA GLU A 61 6.53 9.19 -4.53
C GLU A 61 5.01 9.25 -4.31
N PRO A 62 4.17 8.74 -5.22
CA PRO A 62 2.73 8.74 -5.05
C PRO A 62 2.27 7.76 -3.96
N PHE A 63 1.12 8.07 -3.35
CA PHE A 63 0.43 7.10 -2.50
C PHE A 63 -0.24 6.01 -3.34
N VAL A 64 -0.22 4.78 -2.83
CA VAL A 64 -0.84 3.61 -3.47
C VAL A 64 -1.86 3.00 -2.49
N GLY A 65 -3.05 2.67 -2.98
CA GLY A 65 -4.09 2.03 -2.17
C GLY A 65 -3.72 0.61 -1.76
N VAL A 66 -4.09 0.25 -0.53
CA VAL A 66 -3.86 -1.06 0.06
C VAL A 66 -5.19 -1.73 0.39
N ALA A 67 -5.33 -2.98 -0.01
CA ALA A 67 -6.49 -3.82 0.32
C ALA A 67 -6.06 -5.30 0.37
N LEU A 68 -5.74 -5.79 1.55
CA LEU A 68 -5.27 -7.16 1.79
C LEU A 68 -6.32 -7.96 2.58
N ALA A 69 -6.44 -9.25 2.28
CA ALA A 69 -7.29 -10.14 3.06
C ALA A 69 -6.66 -10.36 4.44
N TRP A 70 -7.44 -10.19 5.51
CA TRP A 70 -6.94 -10.32 6.87
C TRP A 70 -7.91 -11.10 7.76
N ASP A 71 -7.41 -12.16 8.41
CA ASP A 71 -8.16 -12.78 9.49
C ASP A 71 -7.72 -12.15 10.81
N GLU A 72 -8.53 -11.19 11.27
CA GLU A 72 -8.30 -10.54 12.55
C GLU A 72 -8.28 -11.56 13.68
N GLY A 73 -9.02 -12.67 13.62
CA GLY A 73 -9.05 -13.65 14.71
C GLY A 73 -9.38 -13.09 16.11
N GLY A 74 -9.85 -11.84 16.21
CA GLY A 74 -10.04 -11.08 17.45
C GLY A 74 -8.84 -10.32 18.01
N LYS A 75 -7.68 -10.27 17.32
CA LYS A 75 -6.46 -9.53 17.76
C LYS A 75 -6.40 -8.07 17.26
N GLY A 76 -7.21 -7.68 16.29
CA GLY A 76 -7.13 -6.37 15.65
C GLY A 76 -6.16 -6.34 14.47
N LEU A 77 -5.24 -5.40 14.49
CA LEU A 77 -4.23 -5.21 13.45
C LEU A 77 -3.13 -6.29 13.53
N PRO A 78 -2.50 -6.66 12.39
CA PRO A 78 -1.37 -7.59 12.38
C PRO A 78 -0.19 -7.07 13.22
N ASP A 79 0.64 -8.00 13.71
CA ASP A 79 1.97 -7.66 14.20
C ASP A 79 2.97 -7.47 13.03
N GLU A 80 4.22 -7.15 13.35
CA GLU A 80 5.31 -6.93 12.40
C GLU A 80 5.51 -8.11 11.43
N VAL A 81 5.54 -9.34 11.96
CA VAL A 81 5.82 -10.56 11.20
C VAL A 81 4.61 -10.97 10.36
N GLU A 82 3.42 -10.89 10.95
CA GLU A 82 2.16 -11.16 10.26
C GLU A 82 1.92 -10.16 9.12
N PHE A 83 2.23 -8.89 9.33
CA PHE A 83 2.18 -7.88 8.28
C PHE A 83 3.18 -8.19 7.17
N ALA A 84 4.42 -8.53 7.51
CA ALA A 84 5.42 -8.94 6.53
C ALA A 84 4.98 -10.17 5.71
N GLN A 85 4.29 -11.13 6.32
CA GLN A 85 3.69 -12.27 5.62
C GLN A 85 2.57 -11.83 4.65
N LEU A 86 1.69 -10.92 5.09
CA LEU A 86 0.58 -10.40 4.27
C LEU A 86 1.08 -9.73 2.99
N ILE A 87 2.15 -8.95 3.09
CA ILE A 87 2.75 -8.24 1.95
C ILE A 87 3.67 -9.15 1.11
N GLN A 88 3.76 -10.44 1.42
CA GLN A 88 4.65 -11.43 0.80
C GLN A 88 6.13 -11.04 0.86
N HIS A 89 6.58 -10.56 2.01
CA HIS A 89 8.01 -10.32 2.26
C HIS A 89 8.81 -11.63 2.08
N PRO A 90 9.97 -11.61 1.41
CA PRO A 90 10.76 -12.82 1.19
C PRO A 90 11.28 -13.48 2.48
N ASP A 91 11.48 -12.67 3.52
CA ASP A 91 11.89 -13.11 4.85
C ASP A 91 11.10 -12.35 5.92
N PRO A 92 9.90 -12.81 6.31
CA PRO A 92 9.03 -12.08 7.23
C PRO A 92 9.58 -11.94 8.65
N GLU A 93 10.40 -12.90 9.11
CA GLU A 93 10.97 -12.88 10.46
C GLU A 93 12.12 -11.87 10.59
N ASN A 94 12.81 -11.58 9.48
CA ASN A 94 13.90 -10.61 9.42
C ASN A 94 13.54 -9.42 8.51
N ALA A 95 12.26 -9.06 8.44
CA ALA A 95 11.78 -7.96 7.61
C ALA A 95 12.06 -6.58 8.21
N ASP A 96 12.55 -6.52 9.46
CA ASP A 96 12.84 -5.29 10.21
C ASP A 96 11.67 -4.29 10.15
N VAL A 97 10.43 -4.82 10.17
CA VAL A 97 9.22 -4.00 10.16
C VAL A 97 9.09 -3.33 11.52
N GLU A 98 8.84 -2.02 11.51
CA GLU A 98 8.58 -1.26 12.73
C GLU A 98 7.14 -0.75 12.76
N LEU A 99 6.57 -0.67 13.96
CA LEU A 99 5.24 -0.10 14.18
C LEU A 99 5.39 1.35 14.64
N GLN A 100 4.71 2.26 13.96
CA GLN A 100 4.70 3.68 14.27
C GLN A 100 3.26 4.19 14.37
N ASP A 101 3.03 5.16 15.26
CA ASP A 101 1.76 5.84 15.39
C ASP A 101 1.54 6.83 14.23
N PRO A 102 0.32 6.95 13.66
CA PRO A 102 0.04 7.86 12.55
C PRO A 102 0.37 9.32 12.84
N VAL A 103 0.23 9.74 14.11
CA VAL A 103 0.51 11.12 14.55
C VAL A 103 2.01 11.39 14.59
N ASP A 104 2.81 10.37 14.93
CA ASP A 104 4.27 10.49 14.95
C ASP A 104 4.84 10.43 13.54
N TRP A 105 4.25 9.60 12.67
CA TRP A 105 4.60 9.53 11.25
C TRP A 105 4.29 10.84 10.51
N ASP A 106 3.12 11.43 10.77
CA ASP A 106 2.72 12.73 10.22
C ASP A 106 2.85 13.85 11.27
N ALA A 107 4.04 14.00 11.85
CA ALA A 107 4.29 14.99 12.90
C ALA A 107 3.99 16.45 12.45
N ASN A 108 4.16 16.74 11.16
CA ASN A 108 3.86 18.06 10.57
C ASN A 108 2.36 18.24 10.27
N GLY A 109 1.60 17.14 10.18
CA GLY A 109 0.18 17.18 9.92
C GLY A 109 -0.17 17.43 8.45
N ASP A 110 0.73 17.09 7.54
CA ASP A 110 0.60 17.27 6.09
C ASP A 110 -0.29 16.20 5.47
N TYR A 111 -0.46 15.05 6.14
CA TYR A 111 -1.17 13.85 5.66
C TYR A 111 -2.42 13.51 6.49
N LYS A 112 -2.97 14.48 7.23
CA LYS A 112 -4.18 14.31 8.06
C LYS A 112 -5.40 13.81 7.29
N ASP A 113 -5.59 14.29 6.08
CA ASP A 113 -6.63 13.86 5.14
C ASP A 113 -6.51 12.35 4.82
N ILE A 114 -5.29 11.86 4.59
CA ILE A 114 -5.01 10.45 4.36
C ILE A 114 -5.34 9.65 5.63
N ILE A 115 -4.87 10.10 6.80
CA ILE A 115 -5.14 9.43 8.08
C ILE A 115 -6.64 9.34 8.35
N GLU A 116 -7.38 10.43 8.14
CA GLU A 116 -8.83 10.47 8.31
C GLU A 116 -9.56 9.57 7.30
N ALA A 117 -9.09 9.50 6.05
CA ALA A 117 -9.64 8.60 5.04
C ALA A 117 -9.47 7.13 5.41
N VAL A 118 -8.27 6.74 5.88
CA VAL A 118 -8.00 5.38 6.37
C VAL A 118 -8.86 5.09 7.59
N ARG A 119 -8.92 5.99 8.57
CA ARG A 119 -9.77 5.83 9.77
C ARG A 119 -11.25 5.65 9.44
N LYS A 120 -11.75 6.43 8.46
CA LYS A 120 -13.12 6.33 7.97
C LYS A 120 -13.39 5.00 7.29
N ALA A 121 -12.42 4.46 6.54
CA ALA A 121 -12.51 3.14 5.94
C ALA A 121 -12.63 2.04 7.01
N GLY A 122 -11.86 2.15 8.10
CA GLY A 122 -11.96 1.26 9.26
C GLY A 122 -13.16 1.50 10.17
N LYS A 123 -14.08 2.42 9.82
CA LYS A 123 -15.26 2.81 10.64
C LYS A 123 -14.89 3.22 12.08
N GLY A 124 -13.73 3.85 12.25
CA GLY A 124 -13.23 4.31 13.55
C GLY A 124 -12.34 3.30 14.29
N ASN A 125 -11.98 2.17 13.65
CA ASN A 125 -10.94 1.27 14.14
C ASN A 125 -9.58 1.98 14.24
N ASP A 126 -8.66 1.36 14.98
CA ASP A 126 -7.29 1.84 15.11
C ASP A 126 -6.59 1.90 13.75
N VAL A 127 -5.73 2.90 13.59
CA VAL A 127 -4.90 3.11 12.41
C VAL A 127 -3.45 2.95 12.85
N ARG A 128 -2.65 2.23 12.08
CA ARG A 128 -1.23 1.99 12.37
C ARG A 128 -0.38 2.22 11.13
N VAL A 129 0.84 2.70 11.34
CA VAL A 129 1.87 2.79 10.30
C VAL A 129 2.84 1.64 10.47
N TYR A 130 3.05 0.86 9.41
CA TYR A 130 4.12 -0.13 9.33
C TYR A 130 5.24 0.46 8.49
N VAL A 131 6.43 0.54 9.06
CA VAL A 131 7.64 1.01 8.40
C VAL A 131 8.38 -0.22 7.92
N VAL A 132 8.47 -0.42 6.60
CA VAL A 132 9.07 -1.61 6.00
C VAL A 132 10.32 -1.22 5.21
N PRO A 133 11.53 -1.56 5.67
CA PRO A 133 12.75 -1.29 4.91
C PRO A 133 12.81 -2.16 3.65
N LYS A 134 13.15 -1.56 2.51
CA LYS A 134 13.41 -2.27 1.24
C LYS A 134 14.89 -2.46 0.93
N GLY A 135 15.75 -2.08 1.88
CA GLY A 135 17.20 -2.09 1.74
C GLY A 135 17.75 -0.84 1.06
N GLY A 136 19.01 -0.53 1.36
CA GLY A 136 19.65 0.70 0.92
C GLY A 136 19.00 1.91 1.57
N VAL A 137 18.54 2.84 0.74
CA VAL A 137 17.96 4.12 1.14
C VAL A 137 16.43 4.17 0.99
N ARG A 138 15.79 3.00 0.87
CA ARG A 138 14.37 2.89 0.53
C ARG A 138 13.58 2.30 1.68
N THR A 139 12.50 2.98 2.06
CA THR A 139 11.59 2.56 3.12
C THR A 139 10.15 2.75 2.65
N GLU A 140 9.31 1.72 2.81
CA GLU A 140 7.88 1.85 2.54
C GLU A 140 7.10 2.07 3.84
N TYR A 141 6.30 3.13 3.85
CA TYR A 141 5.36 3.42 4.92
C TYR A 141 3.99 2.91 4.55
N TRP A 142 3.38 2.12 5.42
CA TRP A 142 2.07 1.52 5.21
C TRP A 142 1.10 1.97 6.29
N LEU A 143 0.22 2.90 5.94
CA LEU A 143 -0.81 3.42 6.84
C LEU A 143 -2.09 2.61 6.63
N VAL A 144 -2.42 1.73 7.56
CA VAL A 144 -3.50 0.76 7.40
C VAL A 144 -4.40 0.66 8.63
N THR A 145 -5.62 0.18 8.39
CA THR A 145 -6.62 -0.15 9.40
C THR A 145 -7.33 -1.45 9.03
N THR A 146 -8.11 -2.02 9.95
CA THR A 146 -8.99 -3.16 9.66
C THR A 146 -10.38 -2.67 9.24
N GLU A 147 -10.87 -3.16 8.11
CA GLU A 147 -12.27 -3.05 7.68
C GLU A 147 -12.99 -4.37 7.94
N GLY A 148 -14.10 -4.33 8.67
CA GLY A 148 -14.84 -5.53 9.06
C GLY A 148 -14.30 -6.15 10.36
N GLN A 149 -14.73 -7.38 10.67
CA GLN A 149 -14.33 -8.10 11.88
C GLN A 149 -14.22 -9.61 11.62
N GLY A 150 -13.29 -10.26 12.32
CA GLY A 150 -13.09 -11.72 12.26
C GLY A 150 -12.55 -12.21 10.92
N LYS A 151 -12.98 -13.40 10.47
CA LYS A 151 -12.44 -14.10 9.28
C LYS A 151 -12.69 -13.41 7.94
N GLY A 152 -13.57 -12.42 7.92
CA GLY A 152 -13.89 -11.62 6.73
C GLY A 152 -13.30 -10.22 6.79
N ALA A 153 -12.44 -9.94 7.76
CA ALA A 153 -11.78 -8.65 7.85
C ALA A 153 -10.83 -8.43 6.66
N LYS A 154 -10.55 -7.17 6.40
CA LYS A 154 -9.61 -6.74 5.38
C LYS A 154 -8.70 -5.69 5.96
N LEU A 155 -7.44 -5.74 5.62
CA LEU A 155 -6.51 -4.66 5.91
C LEU A 155 -6.60 -3.65 4.78
N VAL A 156 -7.03 -2.43 5.08
CA VAL A 156 -7.25 -1.38 4.08
C VAL A 156 -6.48 -0.14 4.46
N GLY A 157 -5.94 0.57 3.48
CA GLY A 157 -5.13 1.74 3.76
C GLY A 157 -4.42 2.32 2.55
N VAL A 158 -3.31 3.01 2.80
CA VAL A 158 -2.39 3.48 1.77
C VAL A 158 -0.98 3.04 2.09
N LYS A 159 -0.13 3.01 1.06
CA LYS A 159 1.31 2.93 1.21
C LYS A 159 1.99 4.05 0.43
N ALA A 160 3.18 4.43 0.89
CA ALA A 160 4.07 5.36 0.20
C ALA A 160 5.51 4.84 0.27
N LEU A 161 6.27 5.09 -0.79
CA LEU A 161 7.71 4.84 -0.81
C LEU A 161 8.43 6.12 -0.39
N SER A 162 9.46 5.97 0.44
CA SER A 162 10.41 7.02 0.77
C SER A 162 11.79 6.63 0.29
N VAL A 163 12.49 7.61 -0.28
CA VAL A 163 13.88 7.49 -0.72
C VAL A 163 14.71 8.57 0.00
N GLU A 164 15.80 8.16 0.64
CA GLU A 164 16.69 9.05 1.39
C GLU A 164 18.12 9.01 0.82
N SER A 165 18.46 9.88 -0.13
CA SER A 165 19.82 9.94 -0.71
C SER A 165 20.83 10.75 0.12
#